data_AF-A0A0F8YEY7-F1
#
_entry.id   AF-A0A0F8YEY7-F1
#
_cell.length_a   1.000
_cell.length_b   1.000
_cell.length_c   1.000
_cell.angle_alpha   90.00
_cell.angle_beta   90.00
_cell.angle_gamma   90.00
#
_symmetry.space_group_name_H-M   'P 1'
#
loop_
_entity.id
_entity.type
_entity.pdbx_description
1 polymer ?
#
loop_
_entity_poly.entity_id
_entity_poly.type
_entity_poly.pdbx_seq_one_letter_code
_entity_poly.pdbx_strand_id
1 'polypeptide(L)'
;LCMLPFILIAEAKRKIKPVFVGAVVLLALGEVVLGGNTESRIWFVFGLFVFFMAFNLLEATLPSLVSKIAPAGGKGTAMGVYSTSQFLGAFLGGVVGGYVVHHYGYAQVFWMSSLLIIVWIIAAATMKKPRHLKSLVVQLLPNEVLVIDDFIEQVPGVCDVVVIPGQQLAYFKVDNDEFCRETMQKVLGRTF
;
A
#
# COMPACT_ATOMS: atom_id res chain seq x y z
N LEU A 1 5.61 15.99 -10.10
CA LEU A 1 4.98 15.86 -11.43
C LEU A 1 5.33 14.54 -12.15
N CYS A 2 6.60 14.12 -12.26
CA CYS A 2 6.97 12.91 -13.03
C CYS A 2 6.53 11.56 -12.42
N MET A 3 6.26 11.50 -11.11
CA MET A 3 5.68 10.31 -10.45
C MET A 3 4.19 10.10 -10.75
N LEU A 4 3.46 11.18 -11.10
CA LEU A 4 2.01 11.16 -11.34
C LEU A 4 1.59 10.20 -12.46
N PRO A 5 2.26 10.16 -13.63
CA PRO A 5 1.93 9.17 -14.65
C PRO A 5 2.16 7.73 -14.18
N PHE A 6 3.16 7.45 -13.33
CA PHE A 6 3.37 6.11 -12.78
C PHE A 6 2.28 5.69 -11.81
N ILE A 7 1.81 6.60 -10.95
CA ILE A 7 0.67 6.37 -10.05
C ILE A 7 -0.60 6.12 -10.87
N LEU A 8 -0.88 6.97 -11.85
CA LEU A 8 -2.02 6.83 -12.76
C LEU A 8 -1.97 5.52 -13.54
N ILE A 9 -0.79 5.11 -14.04
CA ILE A 9 -0.62 3.82 -14.73
C ILE A 9 -0.78 2.64 -13.76
N ALA A 10 -0.27 2.73 -12.52
CA ALA A 10 -0.40 1.68 -11.52
C ALA A 10 -1.87 1.41 -11.18
N GLU A 11 -2.63 2.50 -11.02
CA GLU A 11 -4.04 2.46 -10.68
C GLU A 11 -4.90 2.11 -11.90
N ALA A 12 -4.62 2.67 -13.08
CA ALA A 12 -5.35 2.40 -14.32
C ALA A 12 -5.08 0.99 -14.90
N LYS A 13 -3.85 0.47 -14.81
CA LYS A 13 -3.48 -0.85 -15.34
C LYS A 13 -3.57 -1.98 -14.30
N ARG A 14 -4.10 -1.71 -13.10
CA ARG A 14 -4.34 -2.72 -12.04
C ARG A 14 -3.09 -3.54 -11.66
N LYS A 15 -1.90 -2.94 -11.80
CA LYS A 15 -0.59 -3.60 -11.66
C LYS A 15 0.18 -3.04 -10.47
N ILE A 16 -0.47 -2.96 -9.31
CA ILE A 16 0.11 -2.34 -8.10
C ILE A 16 1.38 -3.06 -7.65
N LYS A 17 1.40 -4.41 -7.63
CA LYS A 17 2.59 -5.19 -7.22
C LYS A 17 3.84 -4.90 -8.07
N PRO A 18 3.82 -5.03 -9.42
CA PRO A 18 5.01 -4.76 -10.22
C PRO A 18 5.43 -3.29 -10.20
N VAL A 19 4.50 -2.33 -10.06
CA VAL A 19 4.89 -0.92 -9.89
C VAL A 19 5.57 -0.71 -8.53
N PHE A 20 5.05 -1.31 -7.46
CA PHE A 20 5.67 -1.26 -6.14
C PHE A 20 7.09 -1.85 -6.17
N VAL A 21 7.27 -3.07 -6.68
CA VAL A 21 8.60 -3.71 -6.78
C VAL A 21 9.53 -2.88 -7.67
N GLY A 22 9.04 -2.36 -8.81
CA GLY A 22 9.82 -1.48 -9.68
C GLY A 22 10.26 -0.18 -8.99
N ALA A 23 9.41 0.40 -8.14
CA ALA A 23 9.75 1.58 -7.36
C ALA A 23 10.83 1.28 -6.31
N VAL A 24 10.76 0.12 -5.62
CA VAL A 24 11.80 -0.30 -4.68
C VAL A 24 13.14 -0.54 -5.39
N VAL A 25 13.13 -1.17 -6.57
CA VAL A 25 14.33 -1.33 -7.41
C VAL A 25 14.91 0.03 -7.82
N LEU A 26 14.05 0.96 -8.23
CA LEU A 26 14.48 2.30 -8.63
C LEU A 26 15.06 3.09 -7.45
N LEU A 27 14.53 2.90 -6.25
CA LEU A 27 15.09 3.46 -5.02
C LEU A 27 16.52 2.93 -4.78
N ALA A 28 16.73 1.62 -4.91
CA ALA A 28 18.05 1.01 -4.78
C ALA A 28 19.06 1.56 -5.80
N LEU A 29 18.64 1.76 -7.05
CA LEU A 29 19.47 2.36 -8.09
C LEU A 29 19.82 3.82 -7.78
N GLY A 30 18.88 4.60 -7.27
CA GLY A 30 19.14 5.98 -6.81
C GLY A 30 20.22 6.03 -5.73
N GLU A 31 20.14 5.13 -4.75
CA GLU A 31 21.12 4.98 -3.67
C GLU A 31 22.50 4.57 -4.17
N VAL A 32 22.59 3.61 -5.10
CA VAL A 32 23.87 3.21 -5.71
C VAL A 32 24.52 4.37 -6.47
N VAL A 33 23.73 5.15 -7.22
CA VAL A 33 24.25 6.31 -7.95
C VAL A 33 24.78 7.36 -6.97
N LEU A 34 24.06 7.63 -5.88
CA LEU A 34 24.46 8.58 -4.84
C LEU A 34 25.73 8.13 -4.10
N GLY A 35 25.84 6.84 -3.74
CA GLY A 35 27.00 6.30 -3.03
C GLY A 35 28.25 6.10 -3.90
N GLY A 36 28.09 5.88 -5.21
CA GLY A 36 29.19 5.62 -6.14
C GLY A 36 29.76 6.85 -6.85
N ASN A 37 29.05 7.98 -6.88
CA ASN A 37 29.44 9.17 -7.66
C ASN A 37 29.41 10.46 -6.84
N THR A 38 29.88 10.41 -5.59
CA THR A 38 29.85 11.56 -4.67
C THR A 38 30.66 12.77 -5.13
N GLU A 39 31.63 12.59 -6.04
CA GLU A 39 32.50 13.66 -6.54
C GLU A 39 31.88 14.47 -7.68
N SER A 40 30.97 13.85 -8.46
CA SER A 40 30.34 14.51 -9.61
C SER A 40 29.01 15.12 -9.22
N ARG A 41 28.94 16.45 -9.24
CA ARG A 41 27.71 17.21 -8.94
C ARG A 41 26.53 16.80 -9.82
N ILE A 42 26.78 16.48 -11.10
CA ILE A 42 25.73 16.09 -12.05
C ILE A 42 25.14 14.73 -11.67
N TRP A 43 25.99 13.73 -11.41
CA TRP A 43 25.54 12.40 -11.02
C TRP A 43 24.87 12.40 -9.64
N PHE A 44 25.35 13.22 -8.71
CA PHE A 44 24.70 13.39 -7.42
C PHE A 44 23.27 13.93 -7.55
N VAL A 45 23.07 15.00 -8.33
CA VAL A 45 21.74 15.58 -8.57
C VAL A 45 20.83 14.59 -9.30
N PHE A 46 21.36 13.84 -10.26
CA PHE A 46 20.61 12.80 -10.96
C PHE A 46 20.19 11.66 -10.02
N GLY A 47 21.09 11.15 -9.19
CA GLY A 47 20.79 10.14 -8.17
C GLY A 47 19.73 10.62 -7.18
N LEU A 48 19.84 11.89 -6.73
CA LEU A 48 18.87 12.52 -5.84
C LEU A 48 17.48 12.61 -6.49
N PHE A 49 17.42 12.97 -7.77
CA PHE A 49 16.17 12.99 -8.53
C PHE A 49 15.52 11.60 -8.61
N VAL A 50 16.31 10.56 -8.94
CA VAL A 50 15.84 9.18 -9.01
C VAL A 50 15.34 8.70 -7.63
N PHE A 51 16.10 8.96 -6.57
CA PHE A 51 15.73 8.65 -5.19
C PHE A 51 14.40 9.29 -4.81
N PHE A 52 14.24 10.61 -4.99
CA PHE A 52 13.01 11.30 -4.61
C PHE A 52 11.81 10.82 -5.43
N MET A 53 12.00 10.54 -6.73
CA MET A 53 10.92 10.03 -7.57
C MET A 53 10.43 8.65 -7.07
N ALA A 54 11.34 7.74 -6.74
CA ALA A 54 11.01 6.43 -6.21
C ALA A 54 10.39 6.53 -4.80
N PHE A 55 11.00 7.34 -3.92
CA PHE A 55 10.52 7.57 -2.55
C PHE A 55 9.09 8.11 -2.53
N ASN A 56 8.81 9.18 -3.29
CA ASN A 56 7.47 9.77 -3.32
C ASN A 56 6.43 8.82 -3.94
N LEU A 57 6.82 8.00 -4.92
CA LEU A 57 5.94 6.97 -5.47
C LEU A 57 5.60 5.90 -4.40
N LEU A 58 6.59 5.46 -3.63
CA LEU A 58 6.40 4.50 -2.53
C LEU A 58 5.56 5.11 -1.40
N GLU A 59 5.83 6.35 -1.01
CA GLU A 59 5.09 7.08 0.02
C GLU A 59 3.61 7.26 -0.33
N ALA A 60 3.28 7.49 -1.60
CA ALA A 60 1.90 7.53 -2.04
C ALA A 60 1.23 6.12 -2.07
N THR A 61 2.01 5.08 -2.37
CA THR A 61 1.48 3.73 -2.60
C THR A 61 1.33 2.91 -1.31
N LEU A 62 2.25 3.05 -0.36
CA LEU A 62 2.30 2.26 0.87
C LEU A 62 1.06 2.46 1.77
N PRO A 63 0.64 3.69 2.13
CA PRO A 63 -0.57 3.92 2.92
C PRO A 63 -1.82 3.42 2.21
N SER A 64 -1.88 3.59 0.88
CA SER A 64 -2.97 3.09 0.05
C SER A 64 -3.06 1.56 0.13
N LEU A 65 -1.94 0.84 0.05
CA LEU A 65 -1.89 -0.61 0.21
C LEU A 65 -2.32 -1.06 1.60
N VAL A 66 -1.78 -0.44 2.66
CA VAL A 66 -2.13 -0.76 4.05
C VAL A 66 -3.63 -0.59 4.28
N SER A 67 -4.22 0.51 3.82
CA SER A 67 -5.65 0.77 3.97
C SER A 67 -6.55 -0.20 3.18
N LYS A 68 -6.10 -0.69 2.02
CA LYS A 68 -6.81 -1.69 1.20
C LYS A 68 -6.77 -3.09 1.82
N ILE A 69 -5.63 -3.46 2.40
CA ILE A 69 -5.40 -4.77 3.02
C ILE A 69 -6.06 -4.86 4.40
N ALA A 70 -6.18 -3.74 5.11
CA ALA A 70 -6.78 -3.69 6.45
C ALA A 70 -8.20 -4.31 6.50
N PRO A 71 -8.54 -5.08 7.55
CA PRO A 71 -9.88 -5.65 7.74
C PRO A 71 -10.94 -4.54 7.88
N ALA A 72 -12.22 -4.88 7.67
CA ALA A 72 -13.28 -3.89 7.84
C ALA A 72 -13.31 -3.41 9.31
N GLY A 73 -13.53 -2.12 9.52
CA GLY A 73 -13.44 -1.49 10.85
C GLY A 73 -12.02 -1.31 11.42
N GLY A 74 -11.01 -2.07 10.97
CA GLY A 74 -9.64 -2.03 11.48
C GLY A 74 -8.68 -1.04 10.77
N LYS A 75 -9.18 -0.22 9.83
CA LYS A 75 -8.35 0.70 9.04
C LYS A 75 -7.55 1.69 9.90
N GLY A 76 -8.16 2.22 10.95
CA GLY A 76 -7.49 3.16 11.87
C GLY A 76 -6.29 2.52 12.58
N THR A 77 -6.48 1.31 13.12
CA THR A 77 -5.41 0.55 13.78
C THR A 77 -4.28 0.21 12.82
N ALA A 78 -4.60 -0.26 11.61
CA ALA A 78 -3.59 -0.58 10.60
C ALA A 78 -2.77 0.65 10.19
N MET A 79 -3.44 1.80 10.00
CA MET A 79 -2.76 3.07 9.72
C MET A 79 -1.92 3.56 10.91
N GLY A 80 -2.39 3.36 12.14
CA GLY A 80 -1.64 3.70 13.35
C GLY A 80 -0.35 2.87 13.49
N VAL A 81 -0.42 1.55 13.22
CA VAL A 81 0.76 0.68 13.19
C VAL A 81 1.72 1.10 12.07
N TYR A 82 1.21 1.45 10.88
CA TYR A 82 2.01 1.97 9.78
C TYR A 82 2.75 3.26 10.18
N SER A 83 2.06 4.26 10.73
CA SER A 83 2.68 5.52 11.14
C SER A 83 3.71 5.32 12.25
N THR A 84 3.43 4.47 13.24
CA THR A 84 4.38 4.15 14.30
C THR A 84 5.65 3.50 13.74
N SER A 85 5.48 2.56 12.80
CA SER A 85 6.60 1.91 12.11
C SER A 85 7.41 2.90 11.27
N GLN A 86 6.74 3.86 10.62
CA GLN A 86 7.39 4.93 9.85
C GLN A 86 8.24 5.84 10.73
N PHE A 87 7.72 6.28 11.88
CA PHE A 87 8.48 7.08 12.83
C PHE A 87 9.64 6.30 13.45
N LEU A 88 9.43 5.03 13.78
CA LEU A 88 10.49 4.16 14.27
C LEU A 88 11.60 3.99 13.23
N GLY A 89 11.23 3.78 11.96
CA GLY A 89 12.17 3.70 10.85
C GLY A 89 12.94 5.01 10.64
N ALA A 90 12.27 6.16 10.70
CA ALA A 90 12.92 7.47 10.60
C ALA A 90 13.89 7.72 11.77
N PHE A 91 13.50 7.36 12.99
CA PHE A 91 14.35 7.46 14.18
C PHE A 91 15.59 6.57 14.07
N LEU A 92 15.41 5.27 13.83
CA LEU A 92 16.51 4.31 13.69
C LEU A 92 17.41 4.66 12.49
N GLY A 93 16.81 5.05 11.36
CA GLY A 93 17.55 5.51 10.18
C GLY A 93 18.40 6.74 10.48
N GLY A 94 17.89 7.71 11.24
CA GLY A 94 18.64 8.89 11.67
C GLY A 94 19.78 8.54 12.63
N VAL A 95 19.53 7.70 13.63
CA VAL A 95 20.55 7.29 14.61
C VAL A 95 21.66 6.46 13.97
N VAL A 96 21.29 5.40 13.23
CA VAL A 96 22.26 4.52 12.56
C VAL A 96 22.97 5.26 11.43
N GLY A 97 22.24 6.05 10.64
CA GLY A 97 22.81 6.89 9.59
C GLY A 97 23.82 7.89 10.13
N GLY A 98 23.47 8.62 11.20
CA GLY A 98 24.37 9.56 11.87
C GLY A 98 25.62 8.89 12.43
N TYR A 99 25.49 7.72 13.05
CA TYR A 99 26.63 6.93 13.52
C TYR A 99 27.56 6.53 12.36
N VAL A 100 27.00 6.09 11.23
CA VAL A 100 27.76 5.71 10.04
C VAL A 100 28.46 6.91 9.42
N VAL A 101 27.80 8.07 9.30
CA VAL A 101 28.43 9.30 8.81
C VAL A 101 29.64 9.66 9.67
N HIS A 102 29.51 9.59 11.00
CA HIS A 102 30.58 9.98 11.92
C HIS A 102 31.84 9.12 11.79
N HIS A 103 31.69 7.80 11.56
CA HIS A 103 32.82 6.86 11.55
C HIS A 103 33.32 6.50 10.15
N TYR A 104 32.44 6.48 9.16
CA TYR A 104 32.72 5.95 7.83
C TYR A 104 32.51 6.97 6.72
N GLY A 105 31.74 8.04 6.97
CA GLY A 105 31.44 9.09 6.00
C GLY A 105 30.09 8.95 5.31
N TYR A 106 29.75 9.92 4.47
CA TYR A 106 28.42 10.02 3.84
C TYR A 106 28.13 8.94 2.80
N ALA A 107 29.14 8.55 2.00
CA ALA A 107 28.96 7.57 0.92
C ALA A 107 28.47 6.21 1.45
N GLN A 108 28.96 5.82 2.62
CA GLN A 108 28.70 4.54 3.27
C GLN A 108 27.27 4.43 3.78
N VAL A 109 26.61 5.56 4.08
CA VAL A 109 25.18 5.58 4.40
C VAL A 109 24.35 5.12 3.19
N PHE A 110 24.66 5.63 2.00
CA PHE A 110 23.95 5.25 0.77
C PHE A 110 24.18 3.77 0.42
N TRP A 111 25.41 3.26 0.60
CA TRP A 111 25.72 1.84 0.40
C TRP A 111 24.99 0.92 1.39
N MET A 112 24.95 1.30 2.67
CA MET A 112 24.19 0.59 3.70
C MET A 112 22.69 0.62 3.39
N SER A 113 22.14 1.78 3.03
CA SER A 113 20.73 1.94 2.63
C SER A 113 20.39 1.04 1.43
N SER A 114 21.23 1.05 0.39
CA SER A 114 21.07 0.19 -0.79
C SER A 114 21.01 -1.30 -0.42
N LEU A 115 21.87 -1.76 0.49
CA LEU A 115 21.86 -3.15 0.96
C LEU A 115 20.55 -3.51 1.68
N LEU A 116 20.04 -2.61 2.54
CA LEU A 116 18.74 -2.80 3.20
C LEU A 116 17.59 -2.82 2.20
N ILE A 117 17.65 -1.98 1.16
CA ILE A 117 16.64 -1.97 0.09
C ILE A 117 16.69 -3.28 -0.70
N ILE A 118 17.87 -3.89 -0.94
CA ILE A 118 17.95 -5.21 -1.59
C ILE A 118 17.19 -6.28 -0.78
N VAL A 119 17.34 -6.28 0.55
CA VAL A 119 16.55 -7.16 1.43
C VAL A 119 15.06 -6.87 1.27
N TRP A 120 14.67 -5.60 1.18
CA TRP A 120 13.28 -5.20 0.94
C TRP A 120 12.77 -5.64 -0.45
N ILE A 121 13.58 -5.61 -1.51
CA ILE A 121 13.22 -6.10 -2.84
C ILE A 121 12.84 -7.58 -2.77
N ILE A 122 13.63 -8.40 -2.06
CA ILE A 122 13.35 -9.83 -1.87
C ILE A 122 12.00 -10.01 -1.16
N ALA A 123 11.78 -9.28 -0.05
CA ALA A 123 10.50 -9.32 0.66
C ALA A 123 9.33 -8.87 -0.23
N ALA A 124 9.47 -7.78 -0.98
CA ALA A 124 8.46 -7.24 -1.89
C ALA A 124 8.14 -8.20 -3.05
N ALA A 125 9.14 -8.91 -3.58
CA ALA A 125 8.95 -9.90 -4.63
C ALA A 125 8.12 -11.09 -4.15
N THR A 126 8.31 -11.51 -2.89
CA THR A 126 7.60 -12.64 -2.27
C THR A 126 6.19 -12.31 -1.77
N MET A 127 5.82 -11.02 -1.64
CA MET A 127 4.48 -10.62 -1.19
C MET A 127 3.35 -11.18 -2.09
N LYS A 128 2.28 -11.70 -1.49
CA LYS A 128 1.05 -12.06 -2.20
C LYS A 128 0.40 -10.80 -2.81
N LYS A 129 -0.16 -10.93 -4.01
CA LYS A 129 -0.84 -9.80 -4.68
C LYS A 129 -2.04 -9.37 -3.81
N PRO A 130 -2.23 -8.06 -3.53
CA PRO A 130 -3.41 -7.59 -2.81
C PRO A 130 -4.68 -7.99 -3.57
N ARG A 131 -5.66 -8.57 -2.86
CA ARG A 131 -6.99 -8.89 -3.45
C ARG A 131 -7.73 -7.60 -3.76
N HIS A 132 -8.52 -7.61 -4.84
CA HIS A 132 -9.19 -6.43 -5.36
C HIS A 132 -10.51 -6.17 -4.63
N LEU A 133 -10.41 -5.80 -3.36
CA LEU A 133 -11.57 -5.60 -2.50
C LEU A 133 -12.19 -4.21 -2.73
N LYS A 134 -13.48 -4.18 -3.10
CA LYS A 134 -14.32 -2.98 -3.24
C LYS A 134 -15.28 -2.90 -2.05
N SER A 135 -15.50 -1.72 -1.51
CA SER A 135 -16.59 -1.50 -0.54
C SER A 135 -17.85 -1.09 -1.30
N LEU A 136 -18.90 -1.89 -1.19
CA LEU A 136 -20.25 -1.56 -1.63
C LEU A 136 -21.06 -1.11 -0.42
N VAL A 137 -21.84 -0.06 -0.58
CA VAL A 137 -22.74 0.45 0.46
C VAL A 137 -24.15 0.12 0.04
N VAL A 138 -24.91 -0.51 0.93
CA VAL A 138 -26.30 -0.90 0.74
C VAL A 138 -27.15 -0.21 1.80
N GLN A 139 -28.24 0.43 1.40
CA GLN A 139 -29.22 1.01 2.32
C GLN A 139 -30.14 -0.06 2.89
N LEU A 140 -30.24 -0.09 4.22
CA LEU A 140 -31.15 -0.96 4.96
C LEU A 140 -32.52 -0.31 5.10
N LEU A 141 -33.55 -1.13 5.07
CA LEU A 141 -34.91 -0.75 5.44
C LEU A 141 -34.98 -0.57 6.96
N PRO A 142 -35.96 0.21 7.46
CA PRO A 142 -36.19 0.34 8.90
C PRO A 142 -36.41 -1.05 9.55
N ASN A 143 -35.65 -1.36 10.61
CA ASN A 143 -35.65 -2.64 11.32
C ASN A 143 -35.21 -3.88 10.50
N GLU A 144 -34.55 -3.70 9.35
CA GLU A 144 -33.97 -4.82 8.61
C GLU A 144 -32.75 -5.37 9.37
N VAL A 145 -32.81 -6.66 9.71
CA VAL A 145 -31.70 -7.39 10.34
C VAL A 145 -31.06 -8.26 9.26
N LEU A 146 -29.81 -7.94 8.91
CA LEU A 146 -29.03 -8.80 8.02
C LEU A 146 -28.33 -9.89 8.83
N VAL A 147 -28.49 -11.14 8.39
CA VAL A 147 -27.69 -12.27 8.87
C VAL A 147 -26.39 -12.25 8.07
N ILE A 148 -25.31 -11.76 8.67
CA ILE A 148 -24.02 -11.56 7.99
C ILE A 148 -23.49 -12.86 7.35
N ASP A 149 -23.63 -13.97 8.06
CA ASP A 149 -23.12 -15.28 7.62
C ASP A 149 -23.75 -15.74 6.31
N ASP A 150 -25.05 -15.48 6.10
CA ASP A 150 -25.74 -15.82 4.84
C ASP A 150 -25.10 -15.11 3.64
N PHE A 151 -24.65 -13.87 3.81
CA PHE A 151 -24.02 -13.13 2.72
C PHE A 151 -22.60 -13.59 2.43
N ILE A 152 -21.84 -13.96 3.47
CA ILE A 152 -20.47 -14.44 3.31
C ILE A 152 -20.47 -15.84 2.69
N GLU A 153 -21.42 -16.71 3.06
CA GLU A 153 -21.51 -18.08 2.54
C GLU A 153 -22.16 -18.15 1.16
N GLN A 154 -23.23 -17.39 0.91
CA GLN A 154 -24.05 -17.57 -0.28
C GLN A 154 -23.70 -16.64 -1.44
N VAL A 155 -23.01 -15.52 -1.19
CA VAL A 155 -22.66 -14.56 -2.24
C VAL A 155 -21.17 -14.67 -2.58
N PRO A 156 -20.82 -15.23 -3.76
CA PRO A 156 -19.44 -15.30 -4.22
C PRO A 156 -18.79 -13.92 -4.20
N GLY A 157 -17.57 -13.85 -3.65
CA GLY A 157 -16.79 -12.64 -3.54
C GLY A 157 -17.13 -11.74 -2.35
N VAL A 158 -18.15 -12.00 -1.53
CA VAL A 158 -18.33 -11.25 -0.27
C VAL A 158 -17.31 -11.74 0.76
N CYS A 159 -16.43 -10.85 1.20
CA CYS A 159 -15.37 -11.15 2.16
C CYS A 159 -15.68 -10.69 3.57
N ASP A 160 -16.50 -9.64 3.72
CA ASP A 160 -16.82 -9.05 5.02
C ASP A 160 -18.09 -8.19 4.90
N VAL A 161 -18.88 -8.10 5.97
CA VAL A 161 -20.09 -7.27 6.02
C VAL A 161 -20.14 -6.55 7.36
N VAL A 162 -20.24 -5.22 7.31
CA VAL A 162 -20.35 -4.38 8.50
C VAL A 162 -21.67 -3.61 8.44
N VAL A 163 -22.54 -3.88 9.41
CA VAL A 163 -23.82 -3.17 9.57
C VAL A 163 -23.63 -1.99 10.51
N ILE A 164 -24.15 -0.82 10.13
CA ILE A 164 -24.22 0.39 10.96
C ILE A 164 -25.70 0.68 11.25
N PRO A 165 -26.26 0.14 12.35
CA PRO A 165 -27.69 0.22 12.64
C PRO A 165 -28.20 1.67 12.74
N GLY A 166 -27.40 2.55 13.37
CA GLY A 166 -27.74 3.96 13.55
C GLY A 166 -27.82 4.78 12.26
N GLN A 167 -27.29 4.27 11.14
CA GLN A 167 -27.33 4.94 9.83
C GLN A 167 -28.19 4.19 8.80
N GLN A 168 -28.75 3.01 9.15
CA GLN A 168 -29.45 2.13 8.22
C GLN A 168 -28.57 1.81 6.98
N LEU A 169 -27.28 1.56 7.19
CA LEU A 169 -26.33 1.22 6.13
C LEU A 169 -25.62 -0.10 6.43
N ALA A 170 -25.39 -0.89 5.38
CA ALA A 170 -24.51 -2.04 5.41
C ALA A 170 -23.37 -1.86 4.41
N TYR A 171 -22.14 -2.06 4.87
CA TYR A 171 -20.93 -2.01 4.08
C TYR A 171 -20.49 -3.44 3.76
N PHE A 172 -20.54 -3.80 2.48
CA PHE A 172 -20.06 -5.08 1.98
C PHE A 172 -18.66 -4.91 1.40
N LYS A 173 -17.69 -5.65 1.92
CA LYS A 173 -16.35 -5.74 1.34
C LYS A 173 -16.34 -6.92 0.36
N VAL A 174 -16.26 -6.63 -0.93
CA VAL A 174 -16.40 -7.63 -1.99
C VAL A 174 -15.15 -7.71 -2.85
N ASP A 175 -14.71 -8.91 -3.20
CA ASP A 175 -13.66 -9.15 -4.20
C ASP A 175 -14.26 -8.91 -5.60
N ASN A 176 -13.82 -7.83 -6.25
CA ASN A 176 -14.43 -7.37 -7.50
C ASN A 176 -14.24 -8.36 -8.66
N ASP A 177 -13.28 -9.28 -8.56
CA ASP A 177 -13.05 -10.30 -9.60
C ASP A 177 -13.98 -11.53 -9.43
N GLU A 178 -14.48 -11.77 -8.21
CA GLU A 178 -15.36 -12.91 -7.89
C GLU A 178 -16.81 -12.49 -7.59
N PHE A 179 -17.06 -11.19 -7.40
CA PHE A 179 -18.34 -10.67 -6.94
C PHE A 179 -19.47 -10.85 -7.96
N CYS A 180 -20.52 -11.58 -7.55
CA CYS A 180 -21.71 -11.77 -8.36
C CYS A 180 -22.87 -10.86 -7.89
N ARG A 181 -23.13 -9.77 -8.62
CA ARG A 181 -24.19 -8.80 -8.29
C ARG A 181 -25.59 -9.43 -8.29
N GLU A 182 -25.86 -10.33 -9.23
CA GLU A 182 -27.17 -11.00 -9.33
C GLU A 182 -27.45 -11.88 -8.11
N THR A 183 -26.45 -12.62 -7.64
CA THR A 183 -26.58 -13.45 -6.43
C THR A 183 -26.82 -12.59 -5.21
N MET A 184 -26.11 -11.45 -5.09
CA MET A 184 -26.34 -10.51 -4.01
C MET A 184 -27.76 -9.92 -4.02
N GLN A 185 -28.30 -9.58 -5.20
CA GLN A 185 -29.69 -9.10 -5.32
C GLN A 185 -30.72 -10.17 -4.94
N LYS A 186 -30.45 -11.44 -5.24
CA LYS A 186 -31.31 -12.56 -4.82
C LYS A 186 -31.32 -12.72 -3.30
N VAL A 187 -30.15 -12.68 -2.65
CA VAL A 187 -30.07 -12.80 -1.18
C VAL A 187 -30.65 -11.56 -0.48
N LEU A 188 -30.49 -10.36 -1.06
CA LEU A 188 -31.16 -9.14 -0.58
C LEU A 188 -32.67 -9.10 -0.86
N GLY A 189 -33.16 -9.91 -1.80
CA GLY A 189 -34.55 -9.84 -2.29
C GLY A 189 -34.91 -8.54 -3.02
N ARG A 190 -33.92 -7.69 -3.35
CA ARG A 190 -34.12 -6.37 -3.98
C ARG A 190 -32.87 -5.87 -4.71
N THR A 191 -33.07 -4.89 -5.58
CA THR A 191 -32.00 -4.13 -6.23
C THR A 191 -31.37 -3.11 -5.29
N PHE A 192 -30.05 -2.90 -5.44
CA PHE A 192 -29.22 -1.99 -4.65
C PHE A 192 -28.19 -1.30 -5.54
#